data_AF-A0AAV0F9F5-F1
#
_entry.id   AF-A0AAV0F9F5-F1
#
_cell.length_a   1.000
_cell.length_b   1.000
_cell.length_c   1.000
_cell.angle_alpha   90.00
_cell.angle_beta   90.00
_cell.angle_gamma   90.00
#
_symmetry.space_group_name_H-M   'P 1'
#
loop_
_entity.id
_entity.type
_entity.pdbx_description
1 polymer ?
#
loop_
_entity_poly.entity_id
_entity_poly.type
_entity_poly.pdbx_seq_one_letter_code
_entity_poly.pdbx_strand_id
1 'polypeptide(L)'
;MASKPICPLTVPRFRHASFKRPFLYSSLVSCPSASRLQLIDYAGSKVFVGARFLALFPKATVDQSGQVQEDELDDSKILPYCSINRKEKKSLGEMEQEFLQALQAFYYEGKAIMSNEEFDNLKEELMWEGSSVVMLSADEQRFLEASMAYVAGKPIVSDEVFDKLKMKLKMDGSAIVVEGPRCSLRSKKVYSDLSVDYLKMFLLNVPAAVVALGLFFFLDDLTGFEITYLLELPEPFGFIFTWFAALPLILWLSFSITGFIVKDFLILKGPCPNCGTENTSFFGTILSVSSGGSSNNVKCSNCGTEMVFDSCTRLITLPEGSAA
;
A
#
# COMPACT_ATOMS: atom_id res chain seq x y z
N MET A 1 58.54 -57.00 11.25
CA MET A 1 57.71 -56.06 12.04
C MET A 1 56.28 -56.14 11.50
N ALA A 2 55.35 -56.59 12.36
CA ALA A 2 53.87 -56.55 12.34
C ALA A 2 53.13 -56.41 10.98
N SER A 3 52.40 -57.38 10.41
CA SER A 3 51.23 -58.22 10.82
C SER A 3 49.86 -57.67 10.35
N LYS A 4 49.23 -58.37 9.35
CA LYS A 4 47.78 -58.71 9.13
C LYS A 4 46.66 -57.64 9.37
N PRO A 5 45.38 -57.87 8.97
CA PRO A 5 44.81 -58.40 7.72
C PRO A 5 43.51 -57.65 7.26
N ILE A 6 42.91 -58.15 6.17
CA ILE A 6 41.52 -58.07 5.64
C ILE A 6 40.41 -57.87 6.69
N CYS A 7 39.39 -57.04 6.38
CA CYS A 7 37.96 -57.30 6.70
C CYS A 7 36.97 -56.31 6.02
N PRO A 8 35.68 -56.68 5.88
CA PRO A 8 34.74 -56.22 4.85
C PRO A 8 33.74 -55.14 5.33
N LEU A 9 33.08 -54.45 4.40
CA LEU A 9 31.91 -53.61 4.71
C LEU A 9 30.61 -54.38 4.46
N THR A 10 30.08 -54.90 5.55
CA THR A 10 28.78 -55.57 5.69
C THR A 10 27.70 -54.51 5.97
N VAL A 11 26.57 -54.58 5.26
CA VAL A 11 25.31 -53.88 5.59
C VAL A 11 24.63 -54.60 6.76
N PRO A 12 23.96 -53.92 7.72
CA PRO A 12 22.52 -54.21 7.88
C PRO A 12 21.60 -53.08 8.39
N ARG A 13 20.35 -53.18 7.91
CA ARG A 13 19.04 -53.00 8.58
C ARG A 13 18.52 -51.63 9.09
N PHE A 14 17.49 -51.18 8.36
CA PHE A 14 16.08 -51.02 8.79
C PHE A 14 15.79 -50.65 10.26
N ARG A 15 15.04 -49.55 10.43
CA ARG A 15 13.75 -49.57 11.15
C ARG A 15 12.70 -48.76 10.41
N HIS A 16 11.71 -49.48 9.87
CA HIS A 16 10.36 -48.94 9.65
C HIS A 16 9.73 -48.65 11.01
N ALA A 17 9.09 -47.49 11.13
CA ALA A 17 8.02 -47.28 12.08
C ALA A 17 6.78 -46.88 11.27
N SER A 18 5.89 -47.85 11.07
CA SER A 18 4.51 -47.61 10.68
C SER A 18 3.71 -47.47 11.96
N PHE A 19 3.07 -46.32 12.22
CA PHE A 19 1.90 -46.29 13.09
C PHE A 19 0.96 -45.10 12.81
N LYS A 20 -0.18 -45.48 12.23
CA LYS A 20 -1.55 -45.01 12.43
C LYS A 20 -1.91 -43.54 12.17
N ARG A 21 -2.74 -43.37 11.13
CA ARG A 21 -3.83 -42.39 11.08
C ARG A 21 -4.71 -42.47 12.34
N PRO A 22 -5.30 -41.33 12.73
CA PRO A 22 -6.72 -41.31 12.96
C PRO A 22 -7.44 -40.38 11.98
N PHE A 23 -8.66 -40.79 11.73
CA PHE A 23 -9.69 -40.18 10.92
C PHE A 23 -10.24 -38.88 11.54
N LEU A 24 -10.67 -37.98 10.64
CA LEU A 24 -11.75 -36.99 10.77
C LEU A 24 -11.50 -35.80 11.72
N TYR A 25 -11.21 -34.64 11.11
CA TYR A 25 -12.09 -33.48 11.25
C TYR A 25 -11.99 -32.61 10.00
N SER A 26 -13.11 -32.51 9.30
CA SER A 26 -13.38 -31.54 8.25
C SER A 26 -13.54 -30.15 8.87
N SER A 27 -12.66 -29.23 8.50
CA SER A 27 -12.83 -27.81 8.80
C SER A 27 -12.54 -27.02 7.52
N LEU A 28 -13.61 -26.57 6.88
CA LEU A 28 -13.58 -25.53 5.86
C LEU A 28 -12.86 -24.31 6.43
N VAL A 29 -11.78 -23.88 5.78
CA VAL A 29 -11.13 -22.61 6.06
C VAL A 29 -11.95 -21.53 5.38
N SER A 30 -12.89 -20.95 6.12
CA SER A 30 -13.57 -19.71 5.74
C SER A 30 -12.64 -18.52 6.00
N CYS A 31 -12.50 -17.67 4.99
CA CYS A 31 -11.83 -16.38 5.11
C CYS A 31 -12.63 -15.46 6.06
N PRO A 32 -11.99 -14.71 6.96
CA PRO A 32 -12.70 -13.71 7.74
C PRO A 32 -12.98 -12.47 6.89
N SER A 33 -14.25 -12.20 6.63
CA SER A 33 -14.76 -10.93 6.10
C SER A 33 -14.67 -9.86 7.19
N ALA A 34 -13.70 -8.96 7.06
CA ALA A 34 -13.56 -7.79 7.93
C ALA A 34 -14.48 -6.65 7.43
N SER A 35 -15.63 -6.49 8.06
CA SER A 35 -16.43 -5.27 7.97
C SER A 35 -15.88 -4.22 8.94
N ARG A 36 -15.16 -3.22 8.43
CA ARG A 36 -14.77 -2.03 9.19
C ARG A 36 -15.22 -0.78 8.45
N LEU A 37 -16.01 0.06 9.13
CA LEU A 37 -16.43 1.38 8.66
C LEU A 37 -15.21 2.21 8.25
N GLN A 38 -15.24 2.78 7.04
CA GLN A 38 -14.26 3.75 6.57
C GLN A 38 -14.83 5.16 6.73
N LEU A 39 -14.13 5.97 7.52
CA LEU A 39 -14.27 7.41 7.59
C LEU A 39 -13.56 7.99 6.35
N ILE A 40 -14.27 8.78 5.56
CA ILE A 40 -13.77 9.40 4.33
C ILE A 40 -12.98 10.66 4.71
N ASP A 41 -11.68 10.67 4.44
CA ASP A 41 -10.83 11.86 4.55
C ASP A 41 -10.77 12.55 3.18
N TYR A 42 -11.18 13.81 3.13
CA TYR A 42 -11.37 14.58 1.90
C TYR A 42 -10.11 15.41 1.61
N ALA A 43 -9.26 14.94 0.70
CA ALA A 43 -8.04 15.64 0.30
C ALA A 43 -8.35 16.87 -0.56
N GLY A 44 -8.02 18.05 -0.04
CA GLY A 44 -8.16 19.34 -0.72
C GLY A 44 -7.13 19.55 -1.84
N SER A 45 -7.62 19.76 -3.06
CA SER A 45 -6.81 20.26 -4.18
C SER A 45 -6.64 21.78 -4.11
N LYS A 46 -5.41 22.28 -4.08
CA LYS A 46 -5.09 23.70 -4.37
C LYS A 46 -4.56 23.83 -5.79
N VAL A 47 -5.33 24.50 -6.64
CA VAL A 47 -4.95 24.95 -7.98
C VAL A 47 -4.20 26.28 -7.84
N PHE A 48 -2.97 26.35 -8.34
CA PHE A 48 -2.23 27.62 -8.46
C PHE A 48 -2.20 28.08 -9.92
N VAL A 49 -2.81 29.24 -10.17
CA VAL A 49 -2.78 29.95 -11.46
C VAL A 49 -1.58 30.89 -11.44
N GLY A 50 -0.60 30.64 -12.31
CA GLY A 50 0.57 31.50 -12.48
C GLY A 50 0.28 32.71 -13.35
N ALA A 51 0.24 33.90 -12.75
CA ALA A 51 0.25 35.18 -13.47
C ALA A 51 1.70 35.71 -13.56
N ARG A 52 2.18 35.92 -14.79
CA ARG A 52 3.43 36.59 -15.10
C ARG A 52 3.31 38.09 -14.79
N PHE A 53 4.22 38.64 -13.99
CA PHE A 53 4.49 40.07 -13.95
C PHE A 53 5.97 40.34 -14.21
N LEU A 54 6.23 40.92 -15.39
CA LEU A 54 7.44 41.67 -15.71
C LEU A 54 7.27 43.08 -15.12
N ALA A 55 8.24 43.56 -14.34
CA ALA A 55 8.38 44.99 -14.06
C ALA A 55 9.84 45.34 -13.74
N LEU A 56 10.26 46.46 -14.32
CA LEU A 56 11.62 46.95 -14.45
C LEU A 56 12.20 47.55 -13.16
N PHE A 57 13.52 47.44 -13.04
CA PHE A 57 14.35 48.22 -12.12
C PHE A 57 14.29 49.72 -12.42
N PRO A 58 14.38 50.56 -11.39
CA PRO A 58 15.21 51.75 -11.48
C PRO A 58 16.27 51.79 -10.36
N LYS A 59 17.34 52.49 -10.70
CA LYS A 59 18.61 52.64 -9.99
C LYS A 59 18.66 54.05 -9.39
N ALA A 60 19.04 54.22 -8.13
CA ALA A 60 19.69 55.45 -7.62
C ALA A 60 20.36 55.24 -6.25
N THR A 61 21.43 56.01 -6.05
CA THR A 61 22.62 55.93 -5.19
C THR A 61 22.57 56.70 -3.85
N VAL A 62 23.51 56.34 -2.93
CA VAL A 62 24.20 57.18 -1.87
C VAL A 62 23.40 57.41 -0.56
N ASP A 63 23.89 57.30 0.69
CA ASP A 63 25.21 57.48 1.32
C ASP A 63 25.41 56.69 2.67
N GLN A 64 26.61 56.84 3.24
CA GLN A 64 27.32 56.10 4.31
C GLN A 64 26.73 55.90 5.73
N SER A 65 27.17 54.76 6.30
CA SER A 65 27.61 54.47 7.68
C SER A 65 26.70 54.76 8.89
N GLY A 66 26.29 53.67 9.55
CA GLY A 66 25.82 53.66 10.92
C GLY A 66 25.93 52.24 11.49
N GLN A 67 26.96 52.03 12.31
CA GLN A 67 27.25 50.82 13.05
C GLN A 67 26.12 50.57 14.08
N VAL A 68 25.38 49.47 13.95
CA VAL A 68 24.51 48.96 15.00
C VAL A 68 24.81 47.47 15.18
N GLN A 69 24.97 47.13 16.43
CA GLN A 69 25.48 45.89 16.98
C GLN A 69 24.64 44.69 16.55
N GLU A 70 25.35 43.56 16.50
CA GLU A 70 24.82 42.20 16.51
C GLU A 70 23.76 42.07 17.61
N ASP A 71 22.48 42.03 17.21
CA ASP A 71 21.48 41.34 17.99
C ASP A 71 21.34 39.96 17.36
N GLU A 72 22.03 39.03 17.99
CA GLU A 72 21.76 37.60 17.97
C GLU A 72 20.30 37.40 18.39
N LEU A 73 19.39 37.54 17.42
CA LEU A 73 18.08 36.93 17.50
C LEU A 73 18.30 35.45 17.32
N ASP A 74 18.68 34.83 18.44
CA ASP A 74 18.51 33.42 18.68
C ASP A 74 17.01 33.13 18.50
N ASP A 75 16.62 32.79 17.27
CA ASP A 75 15.31 32.28 16.94
C ASP A 75 15.23 30.86 17.50
N SER A 76 15.22 30.74 18.84
CA SER A 76 15.11 29.48 19.59
C SER A 76 13.76 28.78 19.37
N LYS A 77 12.98 29.22 18.37
CA LYS A 77 11.68 28.69 17.96
C LYS A 77 11.64 28.23 16.51
N ILE A 78 12.77 28.27 15.80
CA ILE A 78 12.93 27.66 14.48
C ILE A 78 13.78 26.41 14.68
N LEU A 79 13.24 25.24 14.33
CA LEU A 79 13.95 23.97 14.43
C LEU A 79 15.35 24.10 13.77
N PRO A 80 16.42 23.50 14.32
CA PRO A 80 17.80 23.64 13.82
C PRO A 80 17.98 23.33 12.32
N TYR A 81 17.04 22.60 11.72
CA TYR A 81 16.98 22.26 10.30
C TYR A 81 16.37 23.35 9.40
N CYS A 82 15.79 24.42 9.98
CA CYS A 82 15.27 25.61 9.29
C CYS A 82 16.09 26.87 9.61
N SER A 83 17.38 26.76 9.91
CA SER A 83 18.22 27.95 10.08
C SER A 83 18.32 28.74 8.75
N ILE A 84 17.73 29.93 8.76
CA ILE A 84 17.57 30.84 7.61
C ILE A 84 18.90 31.35 7.02
N ASN A 85 20.03 31.04 7.66
CA ASN A 85 21.36 31.39 7.19
C ASN A 85 22.14 30.15 6.67
N ARG A 86 22.07 29.96 5.35
CA ARG A 86 23.00 29.21 4.48
C ARG A 86 22.95 27.66 4.42
N LYS A 87 21.82 27.03 4.72
CA LYS A 87 21.49 25.74 4.12
C LYS A 87 20.11 25.85 3.49
N GLU A 88 20.04 25.63 2.19
CA GLU A 88 18.77 25.47 1.49
C GLU A 88 17.91 24.46 2.26
N LYS A 89 16.59 24.68 2.35
CA LYS A 89 15.69 23.70 2.96
C LYS A 89 16.01 22.33 2.37
N LYS A 90 16.47 21.38 3.20
CA LYS A 90 16.76 20.03 2.72
C LYS A 90 15.50 19.47 2.11
N SER A 91 15.64 18.81 0.98
CA SER A 91 14.50 18.13 0.38
C SER A 91 14.05 16.99 1.29
N LEU A 92 12.75 16.64 1.22
CA LEU A 92 12.17 15.51 1.95
C LEU A 92 13.04 14.24 1.77
N GLY A 93 13.46 13.95 0.53
CA GLY A 93 14.28 12.77 0.22
C GLY A 93 15.67 12.79 0.87
N GLU A 94 16.32 13.96 1.00
CA GLU A 94 17.61 14.07 1.70
C GLU A 94 17.45 13.81 3.20
N MET A 95 16.37 14.32 3.81
CA MET A 95 16.05 14.07 5.21
C MET A 95 15.75 12.59 5.47
N GLU A 96 14.99 11.93 4.60
CA GLU A 96 14.74 10.48 4.67
C GLU A 96 16.03 9.68 4.57
N GLN A 97 16.93 10.08 3.67
CA GLN A 97 18.20 9.40 3.49
C GLN A 97 19.11 9.54 4.73
N GLU A 98 19.20 10.74 5.32
CA GLU A 98 19.95 10.97 6.56
C GLU A 98 19.38 10.15 7.73
N PHE A 99 18.05 10.08 7.84
CA PHE A 99 17.37 9.30 8.87
C PHE A 99 17.64 7.80 8.73
N LEU A 100 17.50 7.23 7.52
CA LEU A 100 17.80 5.83 7.24
C LEU A 100 19.28 5.50 7.47
N GLN A 101 20.18 6.40 7.06
CA GLN A 101 21.61 6.23 7.27
C GLN A 101 21.97 6.23 8.76
N ALA A 102 21.38 7.13 9.55
CA ALA A 102 21.58 7.19 10.99
C ALA A 102 21.11 5.91 11.69
N LEU A 103 19.91 5.43 11.35
CA LEU A 103 19.37 4.17 11.86
C LEU A 103 20.28 2.98 11.51
N GLN A 104 20.69 2.87 10.25
CA GLN A 104 21.56 1.80 9.80
C GLN A 104 22.90 1.81 10.56
N ALA A 105 23.54 2.97 10.70
CA ALA A 105 24.82 3.08 11.40
C ALA A 105 24.70 2.79 12.90
N PHE A 106 23.61 3.23 13.54
CA PHE A 106 23.39 2.98 14.97
C PHE A 106 23.16 1.49 15.26
N TYR A 107 22.25 0.84 14.54
CA TYR A 107 21.88 -0.56 14.81
C TYR A 107 22.90 -1.59 14.31
N TYR A 108 23.67 -1.27 13.26
CA TYR A 108 24.59 -2.24 12.63
C TYR A 108 26.06 -1.90 12.81
N GLU A 109 26.44 -0.64 12.65
CA GLU A 109 27.84 -0.23 12.78
C GLU A 109 28.22 0.14 14.23
N GLY A 110 27.23 0.38 15.10
CA GLY A 110 27.43 0.88 16.45
C GLY A 110 27.99 2.31 16.48
N LYS A 111 27.87 3.05 15.38
CA LYS A 111 28.36 4.43 15.25
C LYS A 111 27.17 5.39 15.26
N ALA A 112 27.21 6.38 16.14
CA ALA A 112 26.29 7.51 16.10
C ALA A 112 26.82 8.53 15.08
N ILE A 113 26.17 8.62 13.91
CA ILE A 113 26.51 9.63 12.88
C ILE A 113 26.05 11.03 13.29
N MET A 114 24.93 11.10 14.03
CA MET A 114 24.32 12.33 14.53
C MET A 114 24.02 12.21 16.03
N SER A 115 23.84 13.35 16.69
CA SER A 115 23.43 13.40 18.09
C SER A 115 21.95 13.00 18.26
N ASN A 116 21.56 12.59 19.47
CA ASN A 116 20.17 12.21 19.76
C ASN A 116 19.19 13.38 19.52
N GLU A 117 19.59 14.60 19.84
CA GLU A 117 18.77 15.80 19.62
C GLU A 117 18.56 16.09 18.13
N GLU A 118 19.63 15.96 17.33
CA GLU A 118 19.54 16.10 15.87
C GLU A 118 18.66 15.01 15.25
N PHE A 119 18.71 13.78 15.78
CA PHE A 119 17.91 12.66 15.32
C PHE A 119 16.42 12.84 15.65
N ASP A 120 16.10 13.25 16.87
CA ASP A 120 14.71 13.46 17.29
C ASP A 120 14.08 14.63 16.53
N ASN A 121 14.83 15.72 16.32
CA ASN A 121 14.38 16.84 15.48
C ASN A 121 14.12 16.41 14.03
N LEU A 122 15.02 15.60 13.43
CA LEU A 122 14.84 15.09 12.07
C LEU A 122 13.61 14.18 11.96
N LYS A 123 13.40 13.33 12.97
CA LYS A 123 12.24 12.45 13.05
C LYS A 123 10.94 13.24 13.15
N GLU A 124 10.89 14.27 13.99
CA GLU A 124 9.72 15.13 14.10
C GLU A 124 9.41 15.83 12.78
N GLU A 125 10.41 16.40 12.11
CA GLU A 125 10.24 17.05 10.81
C GLU A 125 9.69 16.06 9.76
N LEU A 126 10.25 14.86 9.69
CA LEU A 126 9.76 13.81 8.79
C LEU A 126 8.33 13.37 9.13
N MET A 127 7.94 13.38 10.41
CA MET A 127 6.55 13.13 10.81
C MET A 127 5.62 14.28 10.37
N TRP A 128 6.04 15.53 10.51
CA TRP A 128 5.27 16.71 10.10
C TRP A 128 5.07 16.79 8.58
N GLU A 129 6.10 16.47 7.80
CA GLU A 129 6.06 16.43 6.34
C GLU A 129 5.34 15.17 5.80
N GLY A 130 4.98 14.22 6.67
CA GLY A 130 4.26 13.01 6.29
C GLY A 130 5.12 12.02 5.50
N SER A 131 6.41 11.92 5.83
CA SER A 131 7.32 10.95 5.21
C SER A 131 6.80 9.52 5.41
N SER A 132 6.77 8.77 4.32
CA SER A 132 6.39 7.35 4.31
C SER A 132 7.34 6.47 5.12
N VAL A 133 8.59 6.90 5.33
CA VAL A 133 9.60 6.15 6.07
C VAL A 133 9.34 6.17 7.58
N VAL A 134 8.81 7.29 8.10
CA VAL A 134 8.56 7.45 9.54
C VAL A 134 7.13 7.09 9.92
N MET A 135 6.18 7.34 9.02
CA MET A 135 4.75 7.07 9.24
C MET A 135 4.36 5.62 8.89
N LEU A 136 5.15 4.66 9.38
CA LEU A 136 4.90 3.24 9.18
C LEU A 136 3.95 2.68 10.24
N SER A 137 3.07 1.77 9.84
CA SER A 137 2.29 0.97 10.78
C SER A 137 3.18 0.02 11.59
N ALA A 138 2.73 -0.43 12.76
CA ALA A 138 3.52 -1.31 13.61
C ALA A 138 3.94 -2.63 12.92
N ASP A 139 3.10 -3.15 12.02
CA ASP A 139 3.42 -4.36 11.25
C ASP A 139 4.45 -4.10 10.13
N GLU A 140 4.39 -2.94 9.47
CA GLU A 140 5.39 -2.51 8.49
C GLU A 140 6.75 -2.25 9.12
N GLN A 141 6.78 -1.59 10.28
CA GLN A 141 8.00 -1.39 11.07
C GLN A 141 8.64 -2.73 11.44
N ARG A 142 7.83 -3.68 11.93
CA ARG A 142 8.31 -5.02 12.29
C ARG A 142 8.84 -5.80 11.09
N PHE A 143 8.20 -5.68 9.93
CA PHE A 143 8.68 -6.29 8.69
C PHE A 143 9.99 -5.67 8.23
N LEU A 144 10.10 -4.34 8.28
CA LEU A 144 11.32 -3.62 7.93
C LEU A 144 12.46 -4.02 8.86
N GLU A 145 12.25 -3.98 10.18
CA GLU A 145 13.21 -4.39 11.22
C GLU A 145 13.67 -5.85 11.02
N ALA A 146 12.74 -6.76 10.78
CA ALA A 146 13.05 -8.17 10.53
C ALA A 146 13.87 -8.36 9.25
N SER A 147 13.54 -7.62 8.18
CA SER A 147 14.26 -7.69 6.90
C SER A 147 15.69 -7.15 7.01
N MET A 148 15.89 -6.01 7.67
CA MET A 148 17.21 -5.44 7.88
C MET A 148 18.07 -6.36 8.77
N ALA A 149 17.48 -6.92 9.83
CA ALA A 149 18.17 -7.81 10.75
C ALA A 149 18.56 -9.15 10.08
N TYR A 150 17.71 -9.67 9.19
CA TYR A 150 18.01 -10.84 8.38
C TYR A 150 19.18 -10.60 7.42
N VAL A 151 19.18 -9.47 6.69
CA VAL A 151 20.28 -9.08 5.79
C VAL A 151 21.59 -8.90 6.57
N ALA A 152 21.52 -8.39 7.79
CA ALA A 152 22.66 -8.27 8.69
C ALA A 152 23.11 -9.59 9.36
N GLY A 153 22.43 -10.71 9.07
CA GLY A 153 22.76 -12.04 9.61
C GLY A 153 22.33 -12.27 11.07
N LYS A 154 21.49 -11.41 11.64
CA LYS A 154 20.94 -11.52 13.00
C LYS A 154 19.41 -11.62 12.95
N PRO A 155 18.83 -12.77 12.56
CA PRO A 155 17.37 -12.89 12.45
C PRO A 155 16.70 -12.78 13.82
N ILE A 156 15.88 -11.74 14.00
CA ILE A 156 15.07 -11.51 15.23
C ILE A 156 13.73 -12.27 15.22
N VAL A 157 13.26 -12.67 14.04
CA VAL A 157 11.97 -13.30 13.79
C VAL A 157 12.21 -14.60 13.02
N SER A 158 11.41 -15.63 13.30
CA SER A 158 11.46 -16.90 12.56
C SER A 158 10.84 -16.80 11.17
N ASP A 159 11.31 -17.63 10.23
CA ASP A 159 10.86 -17.64 8.84
C ASP A 159 9.33 -17.75 8.71
N GLU A 160 8.68 -18.60 9.51
CA GLU A 160 7.22 -18.75 9.49
C GLU A 160 6.47 -17.47 9.88
N VAL A 161 7.01 -16.72 10.84
CA VAL A 161 6.40 -15.47 11.30
C VAL A 161 6.65 -14.37 10.28
N PHE A 162 7.84 -14.34 9.67
CA PHE A 162 8.17 -13.42 8.60
C PHE A 162 7.26 -13.61 7.39
N ASP A 163 7.03 -14.85 6.97
CA ASP A 163 6.14 -15.18 5.85
C ASP A 163 4.69 -14.77 6.14
N LYS A 164 4.20 -15.01 7.36
CA LYS A 164 2.86 -14.57 7.78
C LYS A 164 2.72 -13.05 7.77
N LEU A 165 3.74 -12.32 8.26
CA LEU A 165 3.76 -10.86 8.23
C LEU A 165 3.76 -10.34 6.79
N LYS A 166 4.60 -10.91 5.92
CA LYS A 166 4.65 -10.56 4.49
C LYS A 166 3.29 -10.77 3.82
N MET A 167 2.64 -11.90 4.08
CA MET A 167 1.32 -12.21 3.54
C MET A 167 0.24 -11.24 4.04
N LYS A 168 0.25 -10.88 5.33
CA LYS A 168 -0.67 -9.89 5.91
C LYS A 168 -0.49 -8.53 5.23
N LEU A 169 0.74 -8.04 5.14
CA LEU A 169 1.07 -6.76 4.52
C LEU A 169 0.71 -6.69 3.03
N LYS A 170 0.79 -7.82 2.31
CA LYS A 170 0.28 -7.95 0.94
C LYS A 170 -1.25 -7.87 0.85
N MET A 171 -1.96 -8.41 1.84
CA MET A 171 -3.42 -8.30 1.92
C MET A 171 -3.87 -6.87 2.25
N ASP A 172 -3.15 -6.22 3.15
CA ASP A 172 -3.43 -4.84 3.58
C ASP A 172 -3.09 -3.80 2.48
N GLY A 173 -2.28 -4.19 1.48
CA GLY A 173 -1.93 -3.32 0.35
C GLY A 173 -0.80 -2.33 0.66
N SER A 174 0.06 -2.65 1.63
CA SER A 174 1.24 -1.84 1.97
C SER A 174 2.19 -1.68 0.77
N ALA A 175 2.63 -0.45 0.51
CA ALA A 175 3.51 -0.15 -0.62
C ALA A 175 4.92 -0.76 -0.46
N ILE A 176 5.36 -1.00 0.78
CA ILE A 176 6.72 -1.46 1.13
C ILE A 176 6.97 -2.90 0.71
N VAL A 177 5.91 -3.72 0.67
CA VAL A 177 6.00 -5.15 0.34
C VAL A 177 5.81 -5.40 -1.16
N VAL A 178 5.43 -4.38 -1.93
CA VAL A 178 5.26 -4.51 -3.38
C VAL A 178 6.63 -4.56 -4.04
N GLU A 179 7.01 -5.75 -4.49
CA GLU A 179 8.24 -5.94 -5.26
C GLU A 179 7.95 -6.03 -6.76
N GLY A 180 8.90 -5.57 -7.58
CA GLY A 180 8.87 -5.76 -9.03
C GLY A 180 9.04 -7.24 -9.44
N PRO A 181 9.09 -7.54 -10.75
CA PRO A 181 9.26 -8.92 -11.23
C PRO A 181 10.60 -9.50 -10.75
N ARG A 182 10.55 -10.64 -10.06
CA ARG A 182 11.72 -11.36 -9.55
C ARG A 182 11.78 -12.76 -10.16
N CYS A 183 12.99 -13.16 -10.56
CA CYS A 183 13.27 -14.52 -10.98
C CYS A 183 13.97 -15.26 -9.83
N SER A 184 13.33 -16.29 -9.30
CA SER A 184 13.99 -17.14 -8.31
C SER A 184 14.81 -18.22 -9.01
N LEU A 185 16.14 -18.17 -8.83
CA LEU A 185 17.05 -19.19 -9.40
C LEU A 185 16.76 -20.60 -8.87
N ARG A 186 16.34 -20.71 -7.59
CA ARG A 186 16.04 -21.99 -6.94
C ARG A 186 14.82 -22.68 -7.55
N SER A 187 13.74 -21.94 -7.77
CA SER A 187 12.49 -22.53 -8.28
C SER A 187 12.36 -22.46 -9.80
N LYS A 188 13.24 -21.70 -10.48
CA LYS A 188 13.19 -21.40 -11.92
C LYS A 188 11.85 -20.77 -12.34
N LYS A 189 11.16 -20.11 -11.40
CA LYS A 189 9.90 -19.40 -11.65
C LYS A 189 10.14 -17.91 -11.53
N VAL A 190 9.55 -17.18 -12.47
CA VAL A 190 9.43 -15.72 -12.41
C VAL A 190 8.08 -15.38 -11.81
N TYR A 191 8.08 -14.54 -10.79
CA TYR A 191 6.88 -14.04 -10.15
C TYR A 191 6.89 -12.52 -10.06
N SER A 192 5.71 -11.92 -10.08
CA SER A 192 5.51 -10.50 -9.74
C SER A 192 4.39 -10.37 -8.72
N ASP A 193 4.51 -9.37 -7.85
CA ASP A 193 3.48 -9.11 -6.84
C ASP A 193 2.26 -8.41 -7.46
N LEU A 194 1.08 -8.68 -6.91
CA LEU A 194 -0.14 -7.97 -7.25
C LEU A 194 -0.51 -6.96 -6.18
N SER A 195 -0.98 -5.82 -6.66
CA SER A 195 -1.62 -4.80 -5.84
C SER A 195 -3.11 -4.75 -6.14
N VAL A 196 -3.86 -4.29 -5.15
CA VAL A 196 -5.30 -4.12 -5.25
C VAL A 196 -5.59 -2.84 -6.04
N ASP A 197 -6.50 -2.92 -7.02
CA ASP A 197 -6.92 -1.75 -7.81
C ASP A 197 -8.17 -1.10 -7.20
N TYR A 198 -7.96 -0.23 -6.24
CA TYR A 198 -9.04 0.50 -5.56
C TYR A 198 -9.88 1.36 -6.53
N LEU A 199 -9.25 1.95 -7.55
CA LEU A 199 -9.97 2.78 -8.52
C LEU A 199 -10.95 1.96 -9.34
N LYS A 200 -10.52 0.80 -9.88
CA LYS A 200 -11.43 -0.06 -10.65
C LYS A 200 -12.51 -0.68 -9.76
N MET A 201 -12.21 -1.00 -8.51
CA MET A 201 -13.22 -1.46 -7.56
C MET A 201 -14.28 -0.38 -7.26
N PHE A 202 -13.86 0.89 -7.13
CA PHE A 202 -14.79 2.00 -6.97
C PHE A 202 -15.64 2.23 -8.22
N LEU A 203 -15.01 2.25 -9.41
CA LEU A 203 -15.70 2.44 -10.69
C LEU A 203 -16.75 1.37 -10.97
N LEU A 204 -16.59 0.17 -10.41
CA LEU A 204 -17.57 -0.90 -10.53
C LEU A 204 -18.92 -0.55 -9.86
N ASN A 205 -18.92 0.31 -8.84
CA ASN A 205 -20.14 0.73 -8.13
C ASN A 205 -20.82 1.94 -8.80
N VAL A 206 -20.14 2.66 -9.69
CA VAL A 206 -20.66 3.89 -10.32
C VAL A 206 -21.94 3.65 -11.14
N PRO A 207 -22.04 2.59 -11.98
CA PRO A 207 -23.27 2.33 -12.71
C PRO A 207 -24.48 2.09 -11.80
N ALA A 208 -24.29 1.37 -10.68
CA ALA A 208 -25.36 1.14 -9.72
C ALA A 208 -25.79 2.43 -9.01
N ALA A 209 -24.85 3.33 -8.74
CA ALA A 209 -25.15 4.65 -8.18
C ALA A 209 -25.99 5.50 -9.15
N VAL A 210 -25.70 5.46 -10.46
CA VAL A 210 -26.51 6.15 -11.48
C VAL A 210 -27.92 5.58 -11.55
N VAL A 211 -28.08 4.26 -11.49
CA VAL A 211 -29.40 3.60 -11.45
C VAL A 211 -30.16 3.96 -10.18
N ALA A 212 -29.50 3.95 -9.02
CA ALA A 212 -30.11 4.33 -7.74
C ALA A 212 -30.55 5.80 -7.72
N LEU A 213 -29.72 6.70 -8.26
CA LEU A 213 -30.05 8.11 -8.43
C LEU A 213 -31.27 8.28 -9.34
N GLY A 214 -31.28 7.62 -10.50
CA GLY A 214 -32.42 7.66 -11.40
C GLY A 214 -33.69 7.18 -10.71
N LEU A 215 -33.63 6.04 -10.02
CA LEU A 215 -34.79 5.46 -9.32
C LEU A 215 -35.29 6.36 -8.19
N PHE A 216 -34.39 7.03 -7.46
CA PHE A 216 -34.73 8.04 -6.47
C PHE A 216 -35.54 9.17 -7.12
N PHE A 217 -34.99 9.85 -8.14
CA PHE A 217 -35.69 10.91 -8.86
C PHE A 217 -37.03 10.47 -9.49
N PHE A 218 -37.10 9.24 -10.04
CA PHE A 218 -38.35 8.70 -10.57
C PHE A 218 -39.42 8.48 -9.50
N LEU A 219 -39.04 8.03 -8.30
CA LEU A 219 -39.97 7.88 -7.18
C LEU A 219 -40.43 9.24 -6.67
N ASP A 220 -39.57 10.24 -6.69
CA ASP A 220 -39.92 11.59 -6.27
C ASP A 220 -40.93 12.24 -7.22
N ASP A 221 -40.75 12.08 -8.53
CA ASP A 221 -41.72 12.49 -9.55
C ASP A 221 -43.09 11.77 -9.39
N LEU A 222 -43.07 10.48 -9.04
CA LEU A 222 -44.29 9.66 -8.91
C LEU A 222 -45.02 9.89 -7.57
N THR A 223 -44.29 10.12 -6.48
CA THR A 223 -44.86 10.38 -5.16
C THR A 223 -45.37 11.81 -5.03
N GLY A 224 -45.10 12.68 -6.00
CA GLY A 224 -45.58 14.06 -6.00
C GLY A 224 -45.03 14.89 -4.85
N PHE A 225 -43.99 14.39 -4.16
CA PHE A 225 -43.18 15.20 -3.28
C PHE A 225 -42.31 16.07 -4.18
N GLU A 226 -42.74 17.32 -4.37
CA GLU A 226 -42.01 18.33 -5.13
C GLU A 226 -40.59 18.52 -4.56
N ILE A 227 -39.61 17.74 -5.03
CA ILE A 227 -38.19 17.95 -4.70
C ILE A 227 -37.73 19.35 -5.11
N THR A 228 -38.34 19.90 -6.15
CA THR A 228 -38.13 21.29 -6.56
C THR A 228 -38.49 22.28 -5.45
N TYR A 229 -39.52 22.02 -4.63
CA TYR A 229 -39.89 22.86 -3.48
C TYR A 229 -39.13 22.53 -2.19
N LEU A 230 -38.49 21.35 -2.09
CA LEU A 230 -37.65 20.94 -0.95
C LEU A 230 -36.18 21.38 -1.09
N LEU A 231 -35.71 21.63 -2.31
CA LEU A 231 -34.53 22.44 -2.60
C LEU A 231 -34.78 23.95 -2.31
N GLU A 232 -36.05 24.32 -2.13
CA GLU A 232 -36.55 25.64 -1.75
C GLU A 232 -37.15 25.64 -0.33
N LEU A 233 -36.90 24.58 0.46
CA LEU A 233 -37.19 24.59 1.90
C LEU A 233 -36.30 25.68 2.53
N PRO A 234 -36.83 26.55 3.40
CA PRO A 234 -36.03 27.57 4.07
C PRO A 234 -34.78 26.96 4.68
N GLU A 235 -33.62 27.54 4.37
CA GLU A 235 -32.35 27.19 5.00
C GLU A 235 -32.58 27.21 6.53
N PRO A 236 -32.43 26.08 7.26
CA PRO A 236 -31.41 25.03 7.12
C PRO A 236 -31.89 23.60 6.76
N PHE A 237 -33.18 23.38 6.50
CA PHE A 237 -33.74 22.01 6.47
C PHE A 237 -33.43 21.22 5.19
N GLY A 238 -33.33 21.87 4.02
CA GLY A 238 -33.01 21.20 2.76
C GLY A 238 -31.60 20.59 2.73
N PHE A 239 -30.61 21.28 3.30
CA PHE A 239 -29.24 20.76 3.45
C PHE A 239 -29.22 19.53 4.36
N ILE A 240 -29.91 19.59 5.50
CA ILE A 240 -29.98 18.48 6.45
C ILE A 240 -30.64 17.27 5.79
N PHE A 241 -31.77 17.45 5.11
CA PHE A 241 -32.47 16.35 4.46
C PHE A 241 -31.62 15.71 3.34
N THR A 242 -30.94 16.51 2.53
CA THR A 242 -30.13 15.98 1.42
C THR A 242 -28.92 15.18 1.93
N TRP A 243 -28.22 15.68 2.95
CA TRP A 243 -27.03 15.02 3.48
C TRP A 243 -27.32 13.86 4.44
N PHE A 244 -28.41 13.92 5.21
CA PHE A 244 -28.73 12.90 6.21
C PHE A 244 -29.81 11.91 5.77
N ALA A 245 -30.69 12.24 4.82
CA ALA A 245 -31.72 11.33 4.33
C ALA A 245 -31.47 10.90 2.88
N ALA A 246 -31.34 11.84 1.93
CA ALA A 246 -31.23 11.50 0.52
C ALA A 246 -29.91 10.81 0.18
N LEU A 247 -28.76 11.41 0.49
CA LEU A 247 -27.43 10.84 0.19
C LEU A 247 -27.22 9.46 0.84
N PRO A 248 -27.52 9.25 2.15
CA PRO A 248 -27.38 7.93 2.76
C PRO A 248 -28.31 6.89 2.16
N LEU A 249 -29.54 7.27 1.79
CA LEU A 249 -30.50 6.37 1.13
C LEU A 249 -30.01 5.95 -0.26
N ILE A 250 -29.52 6.90 -1.07
CA ILE A 250 -28.98 6.64 -2.41
C ILE A 250 -27.75 5.73 -2.32
N LEU A 251 -26.82 6.03 -1.40
CA LEU A 251 -25.65 5.18 -1.19
C LEU A 251 -26.04 3.78 -0.72
N TRP A 252 -26.98 3.67 0.23
CA TRP A 252 -27.47 2.38 0.70
C TRP A 252 -28.13 1.58 -0.42
N LEU A 253 -28.97 2.21 -1.25
CA LEU A 253 -29.59 1.59 -2.42
C LEU A 253 -28.52 1.13 -3.44
N SER A 254 -27.55 2.00 -3.74
CA SER A 254 -26.43 1.67 -4.63
C SER A 254 -25.64 0.48 -4.13
N PHE A 255 -25.24 0.45 -2.86
CA PHE A 255 -24.50 -0.67 -2.27
C PHE A 255 -25.32 -1.96 -2.22
N SER A 256 -26.63 -1.86 -1.98
CA SER A 256 -27.55 -3.01 -1.98
C SER A 256 -27.67 -3.63 -3.39
N ILE A 257 -27.88 -2.80 -4.41
CA ILE A 257 -27.94 -3.23 -5.81
C ILE A 257 -26.59 -3.86 -6.22
N THR A 258 -25.47 -3.21 -5.90
CA THR A 258 -24.14 -3.74 -6.21
C THR A 258 -23.86 -5.06 -5.50
N GLY A 259 -24.21 -5.19 -4.22
CA GLY A 259 -24.03 -6.44 -3.46
C GLY A 259 -24.91 -7.59 -3.96
N PHE A 260 -26.02 -7.30 -4.62
CA PHE A 260 -26.84 -8.31 -5.28
C PHE A 260 -26.23 -8.77 -6.61
N ILE A 261 -25.72 -7.83 -7.42
CA ILE A 261 -25.22 -8.09 -8.78
C ILE A 261 -23.80 -8.66 -8.77
N VAL A 262 -22.92 -8.10 -7.94
CA VAL A 262 -21.51 -8.46 -7.85
C VAL A 262 -21.14 -8.84 -6.42
N LYS A 263 -20.84 -10.12 -6.20
CA LYS A 263 -20.38 -10.62 -4.90
C LYS A 263 -18.87 -10.82 -4.90
N ASP A 264 -18.25 -10.43 -3.78
CA ASP A 264 -16.82 -10.62 -3.51
C ASP A 264 -15.92 -10.15 -4.66
N PHE A 265 -16.12 -8.90 -5.11
CA PHE A 265 -15.30 -8.31 -6.17
C PHE A 265 -13.92 -7.95 -5.64
N LEU A 266 -12.90 -8.48 -6.28
CA LEU A 266 -11.51 -8.20 -5.99
C LEU A 266 -10.76 -8.06 -7.30
N ILE A 267 -10.36 -6.83 -7.59
CA ILE A 267 -9.61 -6.52 -8.81
C ILE A 267 -8.15 -6.39 -8.44
N LEU A 268 -7.35 -7.24 -9.07
CA LEU A 268 -5.91 -7.21 -8.91
C LEU A 268 -5.25 -6.65 -10.17
N LYS A 269 -4.21 -5.84 -9.94
CA LYS A 269 -3.33 -5.30 -10.97
C LYS A 269 -1.89 -5.69 -10.66
N GLY A 270 -1.11 -5.96 -11.70
CA GLY A 270 0.31 -6.22 -11.54
C GLY A 270 1.06 -6.16 -12.87
N PRO A 271 2.37 -5.87 -12.83
CA PRO A 271 3.21 -5.85 -14.02
C PRO A 271 3.46 -7.27 -14.52
N CYS A 272 3.43 -7.43 -15.85
CA CYS A 272 3.81 -8.69 -16.50
C CYS A 272 5.29 -9.01 -16.22
N PRO A 273 5.64 -10.24 -15.80
CA PRO A 273 7.03 -10.61 -15.55
C PRO A 273 7.95 -10.57 -16.77
N ASN A 274 7.39 -10.60 -17.99
CA ASN A 274 8.17 -10.58 -19.24
C ASN A 274 8.39 -9.16 -19.76
N CYS A 275 7.31 -8.40 -19.97
CA CYS A 275 7.36 -7.08 -20.62
C CYS A 275 7.13 -5.89 -19.68
N GLY A 276 6.81 -6.12 -18.40
CA GLY A 276 6.53 -5.08 -17.43
C GLY A 276 5.20 -4.34 -17.61
N THR A 277 4.41 -4.65 -18.63
CA THR A 277 3.11 -3.97 -18.84
C THR A 277 2.10 -4.39 -17.78
N GLU A 278 1.33 -3.44 -17.26
CA GLU A 278 0.30 -3.70 -16.28
C GLU A 278 -0.87 -4.49 -16.90
N ASN A 279 -1.19 -5.62 -16.29
CA ASN A 279 -2.37 -6.40 -16.61
C ASN A 279 -3.28 -6.46 -15.37
N THR A 280 -4.58 -6.59 -15.58
CA THR A 280 -5.56 -6.68 -14.50
C THR A 280 -6.43 -7.92 -14.62
N SER A 281 -6.73 -8.54 -13.49
CA SER A 281 -7.64 -9.68 -13.40
C SER A 281 -8.78 -9.38 -12.43
N PHE A 282 -10.00 -9.76 -12.81
CA PHE A 282 -11.17 -9.67 -11.94
C PHE A 282 -11.41 -11.01 -11.24
N PHE A 283 -11.49 -10.98 -9.92
CA PHE A 283 -12.01 -12.07 -9.10
C PHE A 283 -13.37 -11.66 -8.55
N GLY A 284 -14.35 -12.54 -8.63
CA GLY A 284 -15.69 -12.27 -8.10
C GLY A 284 -16.78 -12.99 -8.88
N THR A 285 -18.01 -12.88 -8.40
CA THR A 285 -19.18 -13.49 -9.05
C THR A 285 -20.05 -12.40 -9.66
N ILE A 286 -20.32 -12.51 -10.96
CA ILE A 286 -21.23 -11.61 -11.68
C ILE A 286 -22.52 -12.38 -11.94
N LEU A 287 -23.64 -11.97 -11.33
CA LEU A 287 -25.02 -12.43 -11.57
C LEU A 287 -25.31 -13.95 -11.48
N SER A 288 -24.30 -14.80 -11.25
CA SER A 288 -24.31 -16.26 -10.97
C SER A 288 -23.04 -16.95 -11.50
N VAL A 289 -22.29 -16.32 -12.40
CA VAL A 289 -21.06 -16.88 -12.98
C VAL A 289 -19.88 -16.43 -12.12
N SER A 290 -19.22 -17.39 -11.47
CA SER A 290 -17.99 -17.14 -10.73
C SER A 290 -16.81 -16.99 -11.69
N SER A 291 -16.19 -15.82 -11.69
CA SER A 291 -15.01 -15.52 -12.50
C SER A 291 -13.76 -15.89 -11.70
N GLY A 292 -13.35 -17.16 -11.82
CA GLY A 292 -12.13 -17.69 -11.22
C GLY A 292 -12.22 -17.87 -9.70
N GLY A 293 -11.83 -19.05 -9.22
CA GLY A 293 -11.71 -19.30 -7.79
C GLY A 293 -10.50 -18.59 -7.18
N SER A 294 -9.55 -19.36 -6.66
CA SER A 294 -8.31 -18.83 -6.12
C SER A 294 -7.30 -18.38 -7.18
N SER A 295 -7.42 -18.86 -8.42
CA SER A 295 -6.49 -18.54 -9.50
C SER A 295 -7.20 -18.31 -10.84
N ASN A 296 -6.61 -17.44 -11.67
CA ASN A 296 -7.12 -17.05 -12.99
C ASN A 296 -5.99 -17.04 -14.03
N ASN A 297 -6.22 -17.66 -15.19
CA ASN A 297 -5.28 -17.59 -16.32
C ASN A 297 -5.63 -16.40 -17.20
N VAL A 298 -4.70 -15.47 -17.35
CA VAL A 298 -4.86 -14.24 -18.15
C VAL A 298 -3.71 -14.15 -19.13
N LYS A 299 -3.97 -13.69 -20.35
CA LYS A 299 -2.93 -13.40 -21.34
C LYS A 299 -2.53 -11.94 -21.25
N CYS A 300 -1.23 -11.67 -21.32
CA CYS A 300 -0.75 -10.29 -21.34
C CYS A 300 -1.20 -9.56 -22.62
N SER A 301 -1.67 -8.31 -22.46
CA SER A 301 -2.15 -7.47 -23.57
C SER A 301 -1.07 -7.15 -24.62
N ASN A 302 0.21 -7.10 -24.23
CA ASN A 302 1.30 -6.72 -25.13
C ASN A 302 2.07 -7.95 -25.67
N CYS A 303 2.53 -8.84 -24.79
CA CYS A 303 3.37 -9.98 -25.20
C CYS A 303 2.60 -11.30 -25.40
N GLY A 304 1.31 -11.36 -25.06
CA GLY A 304 0.48 -12.56 -25.23
C GLY A 304 0.85 -13.73 -24.31
N THR A 305 1.85 -13.59 -23.42
CA THR A 305 2.24 -14.65 -22.50
C THR A 305 1.10 -14.97 -21.54
N GLU A 306 0.82 -16.26 -21.40
CA GLU A 306 -0.15 -16.75 -20.42
C GLU A 306 0.46 -16.65 -19.02
N MET A 307 -0.29 -16.06 -18.10
CA MET A 307 0.13 -15.83 -16.72
C MET A 307 -1.00 -16.16 -15.77
N VAL A 308 -0.64 -16.77 -14.65
CA VAL A 308 -1.56 -17.24 -13.62
C VAL A 308 -1.58 -16.20 -12.51
N PHE A 309 -2.75 -15.63 -12.25
CA PHE A 309 -3.00 -14.72 -11.15
C PHE A 309 -3.52 -15.51 -9.95
N ASP A 310 -2.85 -15.45 -8.81
CA ASP A 310 -3.33 -16.05 -7.55
C ASP A 310 -3.88 -14.97 -6.61
N SER A 311 -5.15 -15.10 -6.21
CA SER A 311 -5.82 -14.13 -5.35
C SER A 311 -5.38 -14.22 -3.88
N CYS A 312 -5.12 -15.44 -3.39
CA CYS A 312 -4.74 -15.69 -1.99
C CYS A 312 -3.31 -15.23 -1.68
N THR A 313 -2.37 -15.46 -2.59
CA THR A 313 -0.94 -15.13 -2.40
C THR A 313 -0.56 -13.77 -2.96
N ARG A 314 -1.46 -13.13 -3.72
CA ARG A 314 -1.19 -11.86 -4.43
C ARG A 314 0.06 -12.00 -5.31
N LEU A 315 0.21 -13.12 -6.01
CA LEU A 315 1.34 -13.40 -6.89
C LEU A 315 0.88 -13.74 -8.32
N ILE A 316 1.61 -13.21 -9.31
CA ILE A 316 1.51 -13.60 -10.71
C ILE A 316 2.62 -14.61 -10.95
N THR A 317 2.30 -15.76 -11.54
CA THR A 317 3.29 -16.75 -11.95
C THR A 317 3.16 -17.07 -13.42
N LEU A 318 4.28 -17.37 -14.08
CA LEU A 318 4.25 -17.93 -15.43
C LEU A 318 4.08 -19.45 -15.32
N PRO A 319 3.18 -20.08 -16.11
CA PRO A 319 3.08 -21.53 -16.14
C PRO A 319 4.41 -22.12 -16.63
N GLU A 320 4.87 -23.17 -15.97
CA GLU A 320 6.10 -23.90 -16.34
C GLU A 320 5.96 -24.43 -17.77
N GLY A 321 6.62 -23.79 -18.74
CA GLY A 321 6.59 -24.20 -20.15
C GLY A 321 6.18 -23.12 -21.16
N SER A 322 5.89 -21.87 -20.75
CA SER A 322 5.84 -20.76 -21.70
C SER A 322 7.27 -20.46 -22.20
N ALA A 323 7.66 -21.17 -23.27
CA ALA A 323 8.84 -20.84 -24.04
C ALA A 323 8.75 -19.37 -24.46
N ALA A 324 9.72 -18.58 -24.00
CA ALA A 324 10.12 -17.35 -24.67
C ALA A 324 10.77 -17.69 -26.01
#